data_AF-A0A369I833-F1
#
_entry.id   AF-A0A369I833-F1
#
_cell.length_a   1.000
_cell.length_b   1.000
_cell.length_c   1.000
_cell.angle_alpha   90.00
_cell.angle_beta   90.00
_cell.angle_gamma   90.00
#
_symmetry.space_group_name_H-M   'P 1'
#
loop_
_entity.id
_entity.type
_entity.pdbx_description
1 polymer ?
#
loop_
_entity_poly.entity_id
_entity_poly.type
_entity_poly.pdbx_seq_one_letter_code
_entity_poly.pdbx_strand_id
1 'polypeptide(L)'
;MNTHPAISAFTGPKSVFLLFLGNKQITPADIIRLEAVGNYTRFLLTGGRKILTSRTLRWYESQLPDTFIRVHKSSLINTSFIVKYSRRAEIQMKDGAVVKVSRRKRLVFDRFYQSIKTTPLSFNHS
;
A
#
# COMPACT_ATOMS: atom_id res chain seq x y z
N MET A 1 -36.36 9.27 2.63
CA MET A 1 -35.30 10.27 2.36
C MET A 1 -34.17 9.54 1.65
N ASN A 2 -34.22 9.52 0.31
CA ASN A 2 -33.31 8.75 -0.52
C ASN A 2 -32.32 9.69 -1.21
N THR A 3 -31.05 9.66 -0.83
CA THR A 3 -29.95 10.16 -1.66
C THR A 3 -28.67 9.38 -1.36
N HIS A 4 -28.53 8.21 -1.99
CA HIS A 4 -27.22 7.69 -2.36
C HIS A 4 -27.15 7.72 -3.89
N PRO A 5 -26.48 8.72 -4.50
CA PRO A 5 -26.26 8.70 -5.93
C PRO A 5 -25.21 7.63 -6.25
N ALA A 6 -25.55 6.81 -7.24
CA ALA A 6 -24.70 5.96 -8.07
C ALA A 6 -23.25 5.73 -7.59
N ILE A 7 -22.99 4.54 -7.03
CA ILE A 7 -21.66 3.92 -7.13
C ILE A 7 -21.69 3.12 -8.44
N SER A 8 -21.43 3.82 -9.54
CA SER A 8 -21.15 3.22 -10.84
C SER A 8 -19.95 2.28 -10.68
N ALA A 9 -20.21 0.98 -10.76
CA ALA A 9 -19.19 -0.04 -10.94
C ALA A 9 -18.49 0.21 -12.29
N PHE A 10 -17.34 0.86 -12.26
CA PHE A 10 -16.46 0.99 -13.41
C PHE A 10 -15.60 -0.28 -13.48
N THR A 11 -16.13 -1.28 -14.18
CA THR A 11 -15.36 -2.46 -14.63
C THR A 11 -14.59 -2.06 -15.89
N GLY A 12 -13.37 -1.55 -15.70
CA GLY A 12 -12.39 -1.26 -16.76
C GLY A 12 -11.00 -1.70 -16.31
N PRO A 13 -10.00 -1.77 -17.21
CA PRO A 13 -8.70 -2.36 -16.90
C PRO A 13 -8.10 -1.70 -15.65
N LYS A 14 -7.75 -2.53 -14.66
CA LYS A 14 -7.29 -2.17 -13.30
C LYS A 14 -6.06 -1.25 -13.26
N SER A 15 -5.48 -0.87 -14.41
CA SER A 15 -4.15 -0.28 -14.55
C SER A 15 -4.12 1.25 -14.69
N VAL A 16 -5.25 1.93 -14.92
CA VAL A 16 -5.26 3.39 -15.15
C VAL A 16 -6.36 4.09 -14.35
N PHE A 17 -6.48 3.74 -13.06
CA PHE A 17 -7.29 4.54 -12.15
C PHE A 17 -6.51 5.81 -11.83
N LEU A 18 -6.60 6.80 -12.72
CA LEU A 18 -6.22 8.16 -12.42
C LEU A 18 -7.09 8.59 -11.25
N LEU A 19 -6.50 8.60 -10.05
CA LEU A 19 -7.17 9.06 -8.85
C LEU A 19 -7.35 10.57 -9.00
N PHE A 20 -8.48 10.98 -9.59
CA PHE A 20 -8.91 12.37 -9.63
C PHE A 20 -9.36 12.77 -8.22
N LEU A 21 -8.39 13.19 -7.41
CA LEU A 21 -8.63 13.75 -6.09
C LEU A 21 -8.84 15.26 -6.26
N GLY A 22 -10.07 15.62 -6.67
CA GLY A 22 -10.40 16.98 -7.10
C GLY A 22 -9.80 17.29 -8.46
N ASN A 23 -8.92 18.29 -8.53
CA ASN A 23 -8.19 18.71 -9.74
C ASN A 23 -6.80 18.07 -9.89
N LYS A 24 -6.44 17.12 -9.01
CA LYS A 24 -5.11 16.48 -9.00
C LYS A 24 -5.18 15.08 -9.56
N GLN A 25 -4.37 14.82 -10.56
CA GLN A 25 -4.16 13.52 -11.18
C GLN A 25 -3.03 12.81 -10.43
N ILE A 26 -3.29 11.62 -9.91
CA ILE A 26 -2.32 10.83 -9.14
C ILE A 26 -2.16 9.48 -9.79
N THR A 27 -0.91 9.10 -10.04
CA THR A 27 -0.59 7.77 -10.54
C THR A 27 -0.34 6.82 -9.38
N PRO A 28 -0.75 5.54 -9.47
CA PRO A 28 -0.42 4.54 -8.45
C PRO A 28 1.09 4.32 -8.30
N ALA A 29 1.86 4.57 -9.36
CA ALA A 29 3.31 4.51 -9.34
C ALA A 29 3.93 5.59 -8.45
N ASP A 30 3.27 6.73 -8.22
CA ASP A 30 3.77 7.78 -7.31
C ASP A 30 3.37 7.54 -5.85
N ILE A 31 2.47 6.59 -5.58
CA ILE A 31 1.95 6.36 -4.24
C ILE A 31 2.89 5.43 -3.47
N ILE A 32 3.44 5.96 -2.38
CA ILE A 32 4.30 5.21 -1.47
C ILE A 32 3.44 4.36 -0.53
N ARG A 33 2.44 4.98 0.10
CA ARG A 33 1.57 4.33 1.09
C ARG A 33 0.30 5.13 1.37
N LEU A 34 -0.70 4.44 1.89
CA LEU A 34 -1.96 4.98 2.39
C LEU A 34 -2.08 4.71 3.89
N GLU A 35 -2.54 5.71 4.63
CA GLU A 35 -2.88 5.63 6.05
C GLU A 35 -4.36 5.92 6.26
N ALA A 36 -5.06 5.07 7.01
CA ALA A 36 -6.41 5.39 7.45
C ALA A 36 -6.33 6.30 8.68
N VAL A 37 -7.00 7.44 8.59
CA VAL A 37 -7.13 8.45 9.64
C VAL A 37 -8.63 8.63 9.92
N GLY A 38 -9.19 7.77 10.78
CA GLY A 38 -10.63 7.73 11.04
C GLY A 38 -11.42 7.32 9.79
N ASN A 39 -12.36 8.18 9.38
CA ASN A 39 -13.15 8.00 8.14
C ASN A 39 -12.44 8.53 6.88
N TYR A 40 -11.22 9.04 7.04
CA TYR A 40 -10.42 9.58 5.96
C TYR A 40 -9.24 8.66 5.64
N THR A 41 -8.73 8.77 4.42
CA THR A 41 -7.49 8.10 4.00
C THR A 41 -6.48 9.13 3.54
N ARG A 42 -5.30 9.10 4.15
CA ARG A 42 -4.16 9.92 3.79
C ARG A 42 -3.26 9.15 2.83
N PHE A 43 -3.12 9.66 1.63
CA PHE A 43 -2.16 9.24 0.62
C PHE A 43 -0.83 9.93 0.88
N LEU A 44 0.24 9.15 0.88
CA LEU A 44 1.61 9.63 0.88
C LEU A 44 2.25 9.27 -0.46
N LEU A 45 2.69 10.31 -1.15
CA LEU A 45 3.24 10.25 -2.50
C LEU A 45 4.74 10.54 -2.45
N THR A 46 5.42 10.20 -3.54
CA THR A 46 6.79 10.61 -3.81
C THR A 46 6.94 12.13 -3.79
N GLY A 47 8.12 12.60 -3.34
CA GLY A 47 8.40 14.03 -3.18
C GLY A 47 7.70 14.68 -1.98
N GLY A 48 7.31 13.91 -0.96
CA GLY A 48 6.73 14.43 0.28
C GLY A 48 5.29 14.94 0.17
N ARG A 49 4.64 14.76 -0.98
CA ARG A 49 3.25 15.17 -1.22
C ARG A 49 2.30 14.28 -0.41
N LYS A 50 1.28 14.89 0.22
CA LYS A 50 0.28 14.18 1.04
C LYS A 50 -1.12 14.65 0.66
N ILE A 51 -2.05 13.72 0.53
CA ILE A 51 -3.44 14.03 0.14
C ILE A 51 -4.38 13.31 1.09
N LEU A 52 -5.39 14.01 1.59
CA LEU A 52 -6.42 13.42 2.43
C LEU A 52 -7.71 13.27 1.62
N THR A 53 -8.32 12.08 1.68
CA THR A 53 -9.62 11.82 1.05
C THR A 53 -10.64 11.38 2.07
N SER A 54 -11.90 11.72 1.83
CA SER A 54 -13.10 11.23 2.55
C SER A 54 -13.50 9.78 2.23
N ARG A 55 -12.64 9.00 1.56
CA ARG A 55 -12.88 7.59 1.25
C ARG A 55 -12.07 6.71 2.20
N THR A 56 -12.58 5.51 2.47
CA THR A 56 -11.94 4.57 3.38
C THR A 56 -10.86 3.73 2.67
N LEU A 57 -9.89 3.28 3.44
CA LEU A 57 -8.77 2.47 2.97
C LEU A 57 -9.25 1.13 2.36
N ARG A 58 -10.40 0.61 2.80
CA ARG A 58 -11.04 -0.59 2.25
C ARG A 58 -11.57 -0.37 0.83
N TRP A 59 -12.09 0.83 0.54
CA TRP A 59 -12.52 1.18 -0.82
C TRP A 59 -11.31 1.24 -1.76
N TYR A 60 -10.20 1.83 -1.31
CA TYR A 60 -8.97 1.85 -2.10
C TYR A 60 -8.31 0.49 -2.27
N GLU A 61 -8.39 -0.40 -1.28
CA GLU A 61 -7.87 -1.77 -1.36
C GLU A 61 -8.47 -2.56 -2.53
N SER A 62 -9.72 -2.29 -2.95
CA SER A 62 -10.33 -2.97 -4.10
C SER A 62 -10.09 -2.26 -5.44
N GLN A 63 -9.72 -0.98 -5.42
CA GLN A 63 -9.48 -0.17 -6.62
C GLN A 63 -8.01 -0.12 -7.02
N LEU A 64 -7.11 -0.24 -6.04
CA LEU A 64 -5.67 -0.22 -6.27
C LEU A 64 -5.18 -1.56 -6.81
N PRO A 65 -4.09 -1.55 -7.61
CA PRO A 65 -3.49 -2.77 -8.14
C PRO A 65 -2.88 -3.64 -7.03
N ASP A 66 -2.60 -4.90 -7.37
CA ASP A 66 -2.08 -5.92 -6.44
C ASP A 66 -0.68 -5.59 -5.87
N THR A 67 -0.02 -4.54 -6.39
CA THR A 67 1.22 -3.98 -5.81
C THR A 67 1.00 -3.34 -4.44
N PHE A 68 -0.25 -3.01 -4.09
CA PHE A 68 -0.59 -2.45 -2.80
C PHE A 68 -0.96 -3.53 -1.80
N ILE A 69 -0.14 -3.69 -0.75
CA ILE A 69 -0.37 -4.66 0.31
C ILE A 69 -0.80 -3.95 1.58
N ARG A 70 -1.96 -4.37 2.10
CA ARG A 70 -2.43 -3.95 3.41
C ARG A 70 -1.64 -4.66 4.51
N VAL A 71 -0.67 -3.97 5.11
CA VAL A 71 0.18 -4.49 6.19
C VAL A 71 -0.40 -4.26 7.59
N HIS A 72 -1.30 -3.28 7.73
CA HIS A 72 -1.99 -2.97 8.98
C HIS A 72 -3.48 -2.68 8.72
N LYS A 73 -4.32 -2.70 9.77
CA LYS A 73 -5.75 -2.36 9.64
C LYS A 73 -5.95 -0.91 9.14
N SER A 74 -5.01 -0.03 9.45
CA SER A 74 -5.02 1.39 9.06
C SER A 74 -3.85 1.76 8.14
N SER A 75 -3.14 0.78 7.56
CA SER A 75 -1.99 1.09 6.70
C SER A 75 -1.90 0.10 5.55
N LEU A 76 -1.79 0.65 4.34
CA LEU A 76 -1.63 -0.07 3.09
C LEU A 76 -0.45 0.55 2.36
N ILE A 77 0.51 -0.28 1.98
CA ILE A 77 1.80 0.17 1.45
C ILE A 77 1.97 -0.35 0.04
N ASN A 78 2.76 0.36 -0.76
CA ASN A 78 3.16 -0.10 -2.07
C ASN A 78 4.44 -0.94 -1.96
N THR A 79 4.41 -2.17 -2.45
CA THR A 79 5.58 -3.07 -2.41
C THR A 79 6.74 -2.58 -3.27
N SER A 80 6.46 -1.81 -4.33
CA SER A 80 7.47 -1.21 -5.21
C SER A 80 8.36 -0.18 -4.48
N PHE A 81 7.90 0.35 -3.34
CA PHE A 81 8.61 1.36 -2.54
C PHE A 81 9.23 0.80 -1.26
N ILE A 82 9.24 -0.52 -1.08
CA ILE A 82 9.87 -1.16 0.08
C ILE A 82 11.39 -1.15 -0.11
N VAL A 83 12.09 -0.58 0.87
CA VAL A 83 13.56 -0.57 0.93
C VAL A 83 14.05 -1.78 1.71
N LYS A 84 13.50 -1.98 2.92
CA LYS A 84 13.96 -3.03 3.82
C LYS A 84 12.84 -3.51 4.71
N TYR A 85 12.83 -4.80 4.99
CA TYR A 85 12.01 -5.39 6.04
C TYR A 85 12.89 -5.78 7.23
N SER A 86 12.49 -5.34 8.42
CA SER A 86 13.21 -5.58 9.68
C SER A 86 12.61 -6.76 10.44
N ARG A 87 13.44 -7.46 11.22
CA ARG A 87 13.03 -8.52 12.16
C ARG A 87 12.05 -8.03 13.23
N ARG A 88 11.83 -6.72 13.38
CA ARG A 88 10.78 -6.14 14.25
C ARG A 88 9.40 -6.06 13.59
N ALA A 89 9.21 -6.65 12.41
CA ALA A 89 8.01 -6.49 11.59
C ALA A 89 7.79 -5.04 11.14
N GLU A 90 8.88 -4.36 10.81
CA GLU A 90 8.90 -2.97 10.38
C GLU A 90 9.37 -2.90 8.93
N ILE A 91 8.60 -2.23 8.08
CA ILE A 91 8.92 -2.02 6.67
C ILE A 91 9.42 -0.60 6.51
N GLN A 92 10.67 -0.48 6.11
CA GLN A 92 11.29 0.78 5.74
C GLN A 92 10.95 1.09 4.28
N MET A 93 10.34 2.25 4.05
CA MET A 93 9.95 2.74 2.73
C MET A 93 11.03 3.65 2.14
N LYS A 94 10.99 3.89 0.83
CA LYS A 94 11.93 4.80 0.13
C LYS A 94 11.89 6.25 0.64
N ASP A 95 10.77 6.68 1.20
CA ASP A 95 10.60 7.99 1.84
C ASP A 95 11.29 8.12 3.21
N GLY A 96 11.91 7.04 3.71
CA GLY A 96 12.42 6.95 5.09
C GLY A 96 11.34 6.61 6.12
N ALA A 97 10.06 6.59 5.74
CA ALA A 97 8.97 6.19 6.63
C ALA A 97 9.07 4.71 7.03
N VAL A 98 8.77 4.41 8.30
CA VAL A 98 8.75 3.05 8.85
C VAL A 98 7.31 2.64 9.16
N VAL A 99 6.83 1.58 8.49
CA VAL A 99 5.47 1.06 8.66
C VAL A 99 5.51 -0.27 9.41
N LYS A 100 4.77 -0.36 10.53
CA LYS A 100 4.65 -1.60 11.31
C LYS A 100 3.64 -2.56 10.67
N VAL A 101 4.05 -3.81 10.49
CA VAL A 101 3.21 -4.89 10.01
C VAL A 101 2.48 -5.52 11.20
N SER A 102 1.18 -5.77 11.03
CA SER A 102 0.39 -6.46 12.04
C SER A 102 0.94 -7.87 12.31
N ARG A 103 0.97 -8.31 13.57
CA ARG A 103 1.47 -9.62 14.01
C ARG A 103 0.92 -10.79 13.19
N ARG A 104 -0.36 -10.74 12.82
CA ARG A 104 -1.02 -11.78 11.98
C ARG A 104 -0.48 -11.83 10.56
N LYS A 105 -0.12 -10.69 9.98
CA LYS A 105 0.41 -10.58 8.60
C LYS A 105 1.93 -10.67 8.54
N ARG A 106 2.62 -10.45 9.66
CA ARG A 106 4.07 -10.57 9.81
C ARG A 106 4.58 -11.91 9.29
N LEU A 107 4.00 -13.03 9.71
CA LEU A 107 4.47 -14.37 9.33
C LEU A 107 4.36 -14.63 7.83
N VAL A 108 3.30 -14.12 7.19
CA VAL A 108 3.11 -14.25 5.75
C VAL A 108 4.11 -13.39 5.00
N PHE A 109 4.27 -12.13 5.43
CA PHE A 109 5.18 -11.19 4.81
C PHE A 109 6.66 -11.59 4.99
N ASP A 110 7.02 -12.11 6.17
CA ASP A 110 8.37 -12.60 6.46
C ASP A 110 8.73 -13.79 5.57
N ARG A 111 7.82 -14.77 5.40
CA ARG A 111 8.02 -15.87 4.45
C ARG A 111 8.18 -15.38 3.02
N PHE A 112 7.33 -14.46 2.57
CA PHE A 112 7.43 -13.86 1.24
C PHE A 112 8.74 -13.08 1.06
N TYR A 113 9.16 -12.30 2.06
CA TYR A 113 10.40 -11.52 1.99
C TYR A 113 11.65 -12.40 2.00
N GLN A 114 11.61 -13.54 2.71
CA GLN A 114 12.68 -14.53 2.67
C GLN A 114 12.73 -15.23 1.31
N SER A 115 11.58 -15.61 0.72
CA SER A 115 11.56 -16.26 -0.59
C SER A 115 12.11 -15.37 -1.72
N ILE A 116 11.89 -14.05 -1.66
CA ILE A 116 12.46 -13.11 -2.65
C ILE A 116 13.96 -12.80 -2.40
N LYS A 117 14.47 -13.01 -1.19
CA LYS A 117 15.89 -12.81 -0.84
C LYS A 117 16.75 -14.06 -1.00
N THR A 118 16.16 -15.24 -0.91
CA THR A 118 16.86 -16.51 -1.06
C THR A 118 17.06 -16.80 -2.55
N THR A 119 17.96 -16.04 -3.17
CA THR A 119 18.90 -16.64 -4.13
C THR A 119 19.80 -17.58 -3.31
N PRO A 120 20.06 -18.82 -3.77
CA PRO A 120 20.73 -19.82 -2.95
C PRO A 120 22.17 -19.38 -2.69
N LEU A 121 22.43 -18.83 -1.51
CA LEU A 121 23.77 -18.82 -0.95
C LEU A 121 24.11 -20.27 -0.65
N SER A 122 24.86 -20.85 -1.58
CA SER A 122 25.66 -22.07 -1.44
C SER A 122 25.97 -22.39 0.02
N PHE A 123 25.26 -23.38 0.56
CA PHE A 123 25.72 -24.13 1.73
C PHE A 123 26.91 -24.98 1.27
N ASN A 124 28.08 -24.36 1.16
CA ASN A 124 29.33 -25.09 1.22
C ASN A 124 29.64 -25.26 2.70
N HIS A 125 29.24 -26.40 3.27
CA HIS A 125 29.89 -26.90 4.47
C HIS A 125 30.66 -28.17 4.09
N SER A 126 31.95 -28.10 4.39
CA SER A 126 33.04 -29.01 4.07
C SER A 126 32.86 -30.42 4.63
#